data_AF-A0A4Q3Y139-F1
#
_entry.id   AF-A0A4Q3Y139-F1
#
_cell.length_a   1.000
_cell.length_b   1.000
_cell.length_c   1.000
_cell.angle_alpha   90.00
_cell.angle_beta   90.00
_cell.angle_gamma   90.00
#
_symmetry.space_group_name_H-M   'P 1'
#
loop_
_entity.id
_entity.type
_entity.pdbx_description
1 polymer ?
#
loop_
_entity_poly.entity_id
_entity_poly.type
_entity_poly.pdbx_seq_one_letter_code
_entity_poly.pdbx_strand_id
1 'polypeptide(L)'
;MKSPEPFTTAELEKLLSTPLYSGYLSPKRVNKPGSCLVRSGHWWSGVLFMHTGLRAGELSQLEPSDFVFDGPVPYLRVREESEGAGIKSVKNQASIRDVPLHPNLLTLGLEAFVDARRKKRPAERIFHEFRLGTNGRKSEGATKFWGVFLRVNGLWREGRATHVWRHTVVAGLRGNGVAVEDVAALVGHTGSVGDLALFGQTIKYGGAYSLERKRDALLKLDYSLPLVQLLGGAYDAKLHGK
;
A
#
# COMPACT_ATOMS: atom_id res chain seq x y z
N MET A 1 -5.79 -13.26 -19.02
CA MET A 1 -5.92 -11.80 -18.78
C MET A 1 -4.52 -11.24 -18.66
N LYS A 2 -4.12 -10.27 -19.50
CA LYS A 2 -2.78 -9.65 -19.41
C LYS A 2 -2.65 -8.90 -18.08
N SER A 3 -1.50 -9.02 -17.42
CA SER A 3 -1.19 -8.20 -16.24
C SER A 3 -1.22 -6.72 -16.63
N PRO A 4 -1.81 -5.83 -15.81
CA PRO A 4 -1.91 -4.43 -16.17
C PRO A 4 -0.53 -3.77 -16.16
N GLU A 5 -0.26 -2.94 -17.17
CA GLU A 5 0.93 -2.10 -17.22
C GLU A 5 0.99 -1.19 -15.98
N PRO A 6 2.20 -0.99 -15.39
CA PRO A 6 2.40 -0.06 -14.29
C PRO A 6 1.98 1.36 -14.68
N PHE A 7 1.77 2.22 -13.69
CA PHE A 7 1.62 3.65 -13.97
C PHE A 7 2.94 4.21 -14.50
N THR A 8 2.86 5.07 -15.51
CA THR A 8 3.97 5.93 -15.88
C THR A 8 4.12 7.06 -14.86
N THR A 9 5.29 7.72 -14.83
CA THR A 9 5.51 8.93 -14.01
C THR A 9 4.45 9.99 -14.25
N ALA A 10 4.08 10.26 -15.51
CA ALA A 10 3.04 11.22 -15.86
C ALA A 10 1.64 10.78 -15.39
N GLU A 11 1.33 9.47 -15.40
CA GLU A 11 0.08 8.95 -14.86
C GLU A 11 0.04 9.07 -13.33
N LEU A 12 1.16 8.84 -12.64
CA LEU A 12 1.28 9.07 -11.19
C LEU A 12 1.14 10.55 -10.83
N GLU A 13 1.79 11.44 -11.57
CA GLU A 13 1.66 12.89 -11.37
C GLU A 13 0.21 13.35 -11.54
N LYS A 14 -0.45 12.89 -12.62
CA LYS A 14 -1.88 13.15 -12.84
C LYS A 14 -2.74 12.61 -11.69
N LEU A 15 -2.44 11.40 -11.21
CA LEU A 15 -3.14 10.78 -10.09
C LEU A 15 -2.99 11.58 -8.81
N LEU A 16 -1.77 12.03 -8.49
CA LEU A 16 -1.46 12.83 -7.30
C LEU A 16 -2.01 14.25 -7.40
N SER A 17 -2.34 14.72 -8.60
CA SER A 17 -3.02 16.00 -8.82
C SER A 17 -4.55 15.93 -8.63
N THR A 18 -5.12 14.73 -8.52
CA THR A 18 -6.58 14.54 -8.34
C THR A 18 -7.07 15.10 -7.00
N PRO A 19 -8.37 15.46 -6.88
CA PRO A 19 -8.93 16.01 -5.64
C PRO A 19 -8.68 15.15 -4.40
N LEU A 20 -8.54 13.82 -4.56
CA LEU A 20 -8.23 12.95 -3.42
C LEU A 20 -6.97 13.42 -2.69
N TYR A 21 -5.94 13.88 -3.40
CA TYR A 21 -4.65 14.26 -2.82
C TYR A 21 -4.44 15.78 -2.75
N SER A 22 -4.97 16.54 -3.72
CA SER A 22 -4.81 18.01 -3.78
C SER A 22 -5.87 18.79 -2.99
N GLY A 23 -6.95 18.14 -2.56
CA GLY A 23 -8.04 18.74 -1.79
C GLY A 23 -9.41 18.42 -2.38
N TYR A 24 -10.30 17.91 -1.54
CA TYR A 24 -11.62 17.43 -1.96
C TYR A 24 -12.78 18.10 -1.23
N LEU A 25 -14.00 17.93 -1.76
CA LEU A 25 -15.20 18.59 -1.26
C LEU A 25 -15.59 18.11 0.15
N SER A 26 -15.59 16.80 0.38
CA SER A 26 -15.84 16.18 1.69
C SER A 26 -15.41 14.71 1.70
N PRO A 27 -15.27 14.05 2.87
CA PRO A 27 -14.87 12.64 2.94
C PRO A 27 -15.78 11.67 2.16
N LYS A 28 -17.03 12.06 1.88
CA LYS A 28 -17.98 11.29 1.04
C LYS A 28 -17.85 11.61 -0.45
N ARG A 29 -17.12 12.66 -0.82
CA ARG A 29 -17.03 13.23 -2.18
C ARG A 29 -15.56 13.50 -2.57
N VAL A 30 -14.72 12.49 -2.42
CA VAL A 30 -13.26 12.56 -2.64
C VAL A 30 -12.84 12.84 -4.10
N ASN A 31 -13.75 12.68 -5.08
CA ASN A 31 -13.52 12.97 -6.50
C ASN A 31 -13.91 14.39 -6.92
N LYS A 32 -14.43 15.21 -6.01
CA LYS A 32 -14.84 16.58 -6.29
C LYS A 32 -13.84 17.53 -5.65
N PRO A 33 -13.27 18.51 -6.38
CA PRO A 33 -12.39 19.51 -5.79
C PRO A 33 -13.02 20.22 -4.59
N GLY A 34 -12.20 20.57 -3.61
CA GLY A 34 -12.61 21.35 -2.44
C GLY A 34 -11.43 21.60 -1.50
N SER A 35 -11.71 22.19 -0.34
CA SER A 35 -10.68 22.58 0.63
C SER A 35 -10.43 21.54 1.75
N CYS A 36 -11.05 20.35 1.66
CA CYS A 36 -10.80 19.30 2.64
C CYS A 36 -9.47 18.61 2.36
N LEU A 37 -8.53 18.74 3.30
CA LEU A 37 -7.19 18.13 3.26
C LEU A 37 -7.05 16.93 4.21
N VAL A 38 -8.17 16.40 4.69
CA VAL A 38 -8.16 15.27 5.63
C VAL A 38 -7.52 14.06 4.95
N ARG A 39 -6.55 13.44 5.60
CA ARG A 39 -5.90 12.21 5.10
C ARG A 39 -6.75 11.00 5.50
N SER A 40 -7.87 10.81 4.78
CA SER A 40 -8.84 9.73 5.05
C SER A 40 -8.29 8.32 4.71
N GLY A 41 -9.03 7.26 5.05
CA GLY A 41 -8.66 5.89 4.66
C GLY A 41 -8.54 5.70 3.15
N HIS A 42 -9.35 6.39 2.34
CA HIS A 42 -9.21 6.39 0.88
C HIS A 42 -7.86 6.98 0.44
N TRP A 43 -7.47 8.11 1.04
CA TRP A 43 -6.18 8.77 0.78
C TRP A 43 -5.01 7.84 1.16
N TRP A 44 -5.02 7.34 2.41
CA TRP A 44 -3.95 6.48 2.92
C TRP A 44 -3.85 5.16 2.17
N SER A 45 -4.95 4.64 1.62
CA SER A 45 -4.90 3.39 0.86
C SER A 45 -4.01 3.49 -0.37
N GLY A 46 -4.10 4.61 -1.11
CA GLY A 46 -3.26 4.85 -2.29
C GLY A 46 -1.81 5.11 -1.91
N VAL A 47 -1.60 5.89 -0.84
CA VAL A 47 -0.26 6.17 -0.33
C VAL A 47 0.44 4.90 0.15
N LEU A 48 -0.24 4.03 0.93
CA LEU A 48 0.34 2.74 1.32
C LEU A 48 0.61 1.86 0.10
N PHE A 49 -0.32 1.76 -0.85
CA PHE A 49 -0.11 0.99 -2.07
C PHE A 49 1.17 1.41 -2.82
N MET A 50 1.41 2.71 -2.98
CA MET A 50 2.60 3.27 -3.62
C MET A 50 3.91 3.03 -2.84
N HIS A 51 3.87 2.75 -1.54
CA HIS A 51 5.09 2.56 -0.74
C HIS A 51 5.32 1.12 -0.27
N THR A 52 4.39 0.20 -0.55
CA THR A 52 4.46 -1.17 -0.01
C THR A 52 4.18 -2.26 -1.04
N GLY A 53 3.47 -1.95 -2.13
CA GLY A 53 3.05 -2.95 -3.12
C GLY A 53 2.12 -4.03 -2.57
N LEU A 54 1.42 -3.76 -1.46
CA LEU A 54 0.44 -4.65 -0.87
C LEU A 54 -0.64 -5.05 -1.87
N ARG A 55 -1.16 -6.27 -1.73
CA ARG A 55 -2.38 -6.68 -2.44
C ARG A 55 -3.58 -5.97 -1.82
N ALA A 56 -4.63 -5.71 -2.60
CA ALA A 56 -5.84 -5.09 -2.08
C ALA A 56 -6.50 -5.88 -0.94
N GLY A 57 -6.46 -7.21 -0.99
CA GLY A 57 -6.95 -8.03 0.12
C GLY A 57 -6.09 -7.92 1.38
N GLU A 58 -4.76 -7.74 1.24
CA GLU A 58 -3.85 -7.52 2.37
C GLU A 58 -4.15 -6.15 3.00
N LEU A 59 -4.18 -5.09 2.19
CA LEU A 59 -4.48 -3.72 2.64
C LEU A 59 -5.85 -3.62 3.32
N SER A 60 -6.89 -4.17 2.71
CA SER A 60 -8.24 -4.12 3.28
C SER A 60 -8.33 -4.79 4.65
N GLN A 61 -7.45 -5.71 4.99
CA GLN A 61 -7.53 -6.49 6.24
C GLN A 61 -6.67 -5.95 7.37
N LEU A 62 -5.88 -4.89 7.13
CA LEU A 62 -4.96 -4.35 8.12
C LEU A 62 -5.69 -3.85 9.36
N GLU A 63 -5.13 -4.17 10.51
CA GLU A 63 -5.55 -3.72 11.83
C GLU A 63 -4.50 -2.76 12.41
N PRO A 64 -4.85 -1.93 13.41
CA PRO A 64 -3.88 -1.04 14.02
C PRO A 64 -2.66 -1.76 14.62
N SER A 65 -2.84 -2.97 15.14
CA SER A 65 -1.76 -3.80 15.71
C SER A 65 -0.79 -4.36 14.67
N ASP A 66 -1.14 -4.36 13.37
CA ASP A 66 -0.24 -4.79 12.31
C ASP A 66 0.90 -3.80 12.06
N PHE A 67 0.78 -2.55 12.55
CA PHE A 67 1.80 -1.51 12.40
C PHE A 67 2.69 -1.46 13.63
N VAL A 68 4.00 -1.61 13.42
CA VAL A 68 5.04 -1.53 14.44
C VAL A 68 5.92 -0.33 14.14
N PHE A 69 5.82 0.68 14.99
CA PHE A 69 6.62 1.91 14.86
C PHE A 69 7.88 1.88 15.72
N ASP A 70 7.87 1.08 16.79
CA ASP A 70 9.01 0.94 17.68
C ASP A 70 10.14 0.11 17.06
N GLY A 71 11.38 0.59 17.19
CA GLY A 71 12.59 -0.09 16.75
C GLY A 71 13.32 0.61 15.59
N PRO A 72 14.46 0.05 15.14
CA PRO A 72 15.34 0.69 14.15
C PRO A 72 14.77 0.68 12.73
N VAL A 73 13.82 -0.21 12.44
CA VAL A 73 13.15 -0.32 11.14
C VAL A 73 11.65 -0.48 11.38
N PRO A 74 10.87 0.62 11.38
CA PRO A 74 9.41 0.55 11.45
C PRO A 74 8.85 -0.32 10.32
N TYR A 75 7.84 -1.15 10.61
CA TYR A 75 7.33 -2.13 9.67
C TYR A 75 5.83 -2.41 9.84
N LEU A 76 5.25 -2.98 8.79
CA LEU A 76 3.90 -3.49 8.73
C LEU A 76 3.92 -5.02 8.62
N ARG A 77 3.10 -5.69 9.42
CA ARG A 77 2.92 -7.15 9.39
C ARG A 77 1.82 -7.53 8.42
N VAL A 78 2.12 -8.46 7.52
CA VAL A 78 1.11 -9.19 6.75
C VAL A 78 1.04 -10.60 7.31
N ARG A 79 -0.05 -10.93 8.01
CA ARG A 79 -0.27 -12.19 8.75
C ARG A 79 -1.75 -12.59 8.71
N GLU A 80 -2.05 -13.84 9.05
CA GLU A 80 -3.43 -14.35 9.25
C GLU A 80 -3.95 -14.12 10.68
N GLU A 81 -3.03 -13.86 11.62
CA GLU A 81 -3.35 -13.49 13.00
C GLU A 81 -4.10 -12.16 13.03
N SER A 82 -5.15 -12.13 13.84
CA SER A 82 -6.08 -11.02 14.02
C SER A 82 -6.24 -10.75 15.51
N GLU A 83 -6.09 -9.49 15.92
CA GLU A 83 -6.40 -9.05 17.29
C GLU A 83 -7.79 -8.39 17.37
N GLY A 84 -8.42 -8.14 16.21
CA GLY A 84 -9.79 -7.67 16.10
C GLY A 84 -10.83 -8.80 15.95
N ALA A 85 -12.10 -8.43 15.80
CA ALA A 85 -13.22 -9.37 15.73
C ALA A 85 -13.34 -10.13 14.38
N GLY A 86 -12.41 -9.92 13.44
CA GLY A 86 -12.45 -10.49 12.09
C GLY A 86 -11.52 -11.68 11.89
N ILE A 87 -11.86 -12.55 10.94
CA ILE A 87 -10.94 -13.58 10.42
C ILE A 87 -10.10 -12.95 9.29
N LYS A 88 -8.79 -12.83 9.51
CA LYS A 88 -7.80 -12.48 8.48
C LYS A 88 -7.38 -13.74 7.72
N SER A 89 -7.03 -13.58 6.46
CA SER A 89 -6.47 -14.65 5.65
C SER A 89 -5.43 -14.13 4.67
N VAL A 90 -4.41 -14.94 4.40
CA VAL A 90 -3.43 -14.68 3.35
C VAL A 90 -3.65 -15.58 2.15
N LYS A 91 -3.13 -15.17 0.98
CA LYS A 91 -3.33 -15.94 -0.25
C LYS A 91 -2.53 -17.25 -0.28
N ASN A 92 -1.34 -17.24 0.32
CA ASN A 92 -0.43 -18.38 0.44
C ASN A 92 0.62 -18.10 1.54
N GLN A 93 1.40 -19.11 1.95
CA GLN A 93 2.41 -18.96 3.01
C GLN A 93 3.41 -17.82 2.73
N ALA A 94 3.81 -17.60 1.48
CA ALA A 94 4.72 -16.52 1.10
C ALA A 94 4.12 -15.10 1.20
N SER A 95 2.81 -14.96 1.43
CA SER A 95 2.21 -13.67 1.77
C SER A 95 2.55 -13.24 3.20
N ILE A 96 2.87 -14.18 4.10
CA ILE A 96 3.28 -13.88 5.47
C ILE A 96 4.66 -13.23 5.44
N ARG A 97 4.70 -11.94 5.75
CA ARG A 97 5.95 -11.15 5.73
C ARG A 97 5.84 -9.87 6.53
N ASP A 98 6.99 -9.37 6.94
CA ASP A 98 7.12 -8.01 7.43
C ASP A 98 7.63 -7.10 6.31
N VAL A 99 6.94 -5.97 6.16
CA VAL A 99 7.16 -4.96 5.11
C VAL A 99 7.63 -3.68 5.79
N PRO A 100 8.88 -3.25 5.60
CA PRO A 100 9.37 -1.99 6.15
C PRO A 100 8.51 -0.81 5.70
N LEU A 101 8.36 0.19 6.58
CA LEU A 101 7.68 1.43 6.28
C LEU A 101 8.68 2.42 5.68
N HIS A 102 8.38 2.89 4.46
CA HIS A 102 9.19 3.92 3.81
C HIS A 102 9.16 5.23 4.63
N PRO A 103 10.28 5.98 4.79
CA PRO A 103 10.32 7.22 5.58
C PRO A 103 9.29 8.28 5.19
N ASN A 104 8.92 8.34 3.91
CA ASN A 104 7.81 9.18 3.43
C ASN A 104 6.52 8.93 4.21
N LEU A 105 6.19 7.66 4.52
CA LEU A 105 4.97 7.33 5.28
C LEU A 105 4.97 7.93 6.67
N LEU A 106 6.14 7.91 7.34
CA LEU A 106 6.32 8.51 8.66
C LEU A 106 6.19 10.04 8.58
N THR A 107 6.86 10.65 7.58
CA THR A 107 6.77 12.10 7.31
C THR A 107 5.34 12.56 7.03
N LEU A 108 4.56 11.72 6.32
CA LEU A 108 3.15 11.96 6.01
C LEU A 108 2.21 11.68 7.21
N GLY A 109 2.72 11.20 8.33
CA GLY A 109 1.95 11.01 9.57
C GLY A 109 1.17 9.70 9.64
N LEU A 110 1.73 8.60 9.11
CA LEU A 110 1.09 7.29 9.16
C LEU A 110 0.82 6.85 10.61
N GLU A 111 1.76 7.09 11.52
CA GLU A 111 1.63 6.77 12.94
C GLU A 111 0.43 7.50 13.56
N ALA A 112 0.32 8.81 13.35
CA ALA A 112 -0.82 9.61 13.82
C ALA A 112 -2.16 9.10 13.27
N PHE A 113 -2.19 8.66 12.01
CA PHE A 113 -3.38 8.06 11.40
C PHE A 113 -3.75 6.72 12.05
N VAL A 114 -2.79 5.82 12.22
CA VAL A 114 -2.99 4.51 12.85
C VAL A 114 -3.45 4.68 14.30
N ASP A 115 -2.84 5.59 15.05
CA ASP A 115 -3.24 5.88 16.43
C ASP A 115 -4.63 6.47 16.54
N ALA A 116 -5.01 7.39 15.64
CA ALA A 116 -6.35 7.93 15.59
C ALA A 116 -7.41 6.82 15.35
N ARG A 117 -7.10 5.84 14.49
CA ARG A 117 -7.96 4.67 14.26
C ARG A 117 -8.03 3.78 15.50
N ARG A 118 -6.88 3.47 16.11
CA ARG A 118 -6.79 2.66 17.33
C ARG A 118 -7.64 3.25 18.45
N LYS A 119 -7.55 4.56 18.67
CA LYS A 119 -8.30 5.27 19.73
C LYS A 119 -9.80 5.34 19.44
N LYS A 120 -10.19 5.64 18.21
CA LYS A 120 -11.62 5.82 17.85
C LYS A 120 -12.36 4.50 17.67
N ARG A 121 -11.69 3.48 17.11
CA ARG A 121 -12.30 2.21 16.66
C ARG A 121 -11.29 1.05 16.80
N PRO A 122 -10.89 0.67 18.03
CA PRO A 122 -9.83 -0.32 18.24
C PRO A 122 -10.11 -1.69 17.64
N ALA A 123 -11.38 -2.10 17.55
CA ALA A 123 -11.80 -3.39 17.00
C ALA A 123 -12.08 -3.37 15.48
N GLU A 124 -11.91 -2.22 14.80
CA GLU A 124 -12.11 -2.10 13.35
C GLU A 124 -10.78 -2.12 12.58
N ARG A 125 -10.86 -2.60 11.33
CA ARG A 125 -9.77 -2.51 10.35
C ARG A 125 -9.38 -1.05 10.10
N ILE A 126 -8.11 -0.80 9.82
CA ILE A 126 -7.56 0.53 9.49
C ILE A 126 -8.29 1.19 8.32
N PHE A 127 -8.66 0.38 7.33
CA PHE A 127 -9.38 0.81 6.14
C PHE A 127 -10.84 0.33 6.15
N HIS A 128 -11.55 0.66 7.23
CA HIS A 128 -12.97 0.31 7.40
C HIS A 128 -13.90 0.99 6.38
N GLU A 129 -13.43 2.00 5.64
CA GLU A 129 -14.15 2.58 4.49
C GLU A 129 -14.39 1.55 3.38
N PHE A 130 -13.47 0.59 3.20
CA PHE A 130 -13.65 -0.48 2.24
C PHE A 130 -14.45 -1.61 2.87
N ARG A 131 -15.67 -1.82 2.34
CA ARG A 131 -16.45 -3.00 2.65
C ARG A 131 -15.70 -4.25 2.15
N LEU A 132 -15.63 -5.27 2.99
CA LEU A 132 -15.23 -6.60 2.53
C LEU A 132 -16.35 -7.16 1.66
N GLY A 133 -15.98 -7.92 0.63
CA GLY A 133 -16.93 -8.62 -0.21
C GLY A 133 -17.62 -9.76 0.51
N THR A 134 -18.73 -10.24 -0.07
CA THR A 134 -19.37 -11.48 0.38
C THR A 134 -18.45 -12.68 0.10
N ASN A 135 -18.67 -13.80 0.80
CA ASN A 135 -17.91 -15.05 0.61
C ASN A 135 -16.39 -14.89 0.81
N GLY A 136 -15.97 -14.05 1.76
CA GLY A 136 -14.55 -13.89 2.10
C GLY A 136 -13.71 -13.11 1.08
N ARG A 137 -14.31 -12.42 0.09
CA ARG A 137 -13.56 -11.60 -0.90
C ARG A 137 -13.07 -10.28 -0.31
N LYS A 138 -11.92 -10.32 0.34
CA LYS A 138 -11.37 -9.18 1.10
C LYS A 138 -10.98 -7.96 0.25
N SER A 139 -10.68 -8.17 -1.04
CA SER A 139 -10.28 -7.10 -1.96
C SER A 139 -11.44 -6.33 -2.59
N GLU A 140 -12.68 -6.79 -2.48
CA GLU A 140 -13.80 -6.33 -3.31
C GLU A 140 -14.06 -4.82 -3.18
N GLY A 141 -14.22 -4.29 -1.96
CA GLY A 141 -14.49 -2.87 -1.73
C GLY A 141 -13.38 -1.95 -2.23
N ALA A 142 -12.11 -2.31 -1.96
CA ALA A 142 -10.96 -1.55 -2.43
C ALA A 142 -10.85 -1.57 -3.96
N THR A 143 -11.06 -2.73 -4.58
CA THR A 143 -11.08 -2.89 -6.05
C THR A 143 -12.21 -2.08 -6.68
N LYS A 144 -13.41 -2.08 -6.07
CA LYS A 144 -14.55 -1.28 -6.54
C LYS A 144 -14.25 0.22 -6.47
N PHE A 145 -13.75 0.70 -5.32
CA PHE A 145 -13.40 2.11 -5.14
C PHE A 145 -12.35 2.56 -6.17
N TRP A 146 -11.19 1.89 -6.20
CA TRP A 146 -10.10 2.27 -7.10
C TRP A 146 -10.45 2.08 -8.57
N GLY A 147 -11.22 1.05 -8.92
CA GLY A 147 -11.71 0.85 -10.28
C GLY A 147 -12.55 2.03 -10.76
N VAL A 148 -13.49 2.51 -9.94
CA VAL A 148 -14.30 3.70 -10.27
C VAL A 148 -13.45 4.97 -10.29
N PHE A 149 -12.59 5.15 -9.27
CA PHE A 149 -11.74 6.32 -9.13
C PHE A 149 -10.82 6.50 -10.36
N LEU A 150 -10.13 5.44 -10.78
CA LEU A 150 -9.25 5.49 -11.94
C LEU A 150 -10.02 5.74 -13.24
N ARG A 151 -11.25 5.24 -13.38
CA ARG A 151 -12.09 5.49 -14.56
C ARG A 151 -12.48 6.95 -14.68
N VAL A 152 -12.98 7.54 -13.59
CA VAL A 152 -13.40 8.95 -13.55
C VAL A 152 -12.25 9.90 -13.86
N ASN A 153 -11.02 9.53 -13.47
CA ASN A 153 -9.83 10.35 -13.71
C ASN A 153 -9.07 9.98 -15.02
N GLY A 154 -9.60 9.09 -15.85
CA GLY A 154 -8.99 8.69 -17.14
C GLY A 154 -7.69 7.88 -17.02
N LEU A 155 -7.44 7.28 -15.85
CA LEU A 155 -6.25 6.49 -15.53
C LEU A 155 -6.47 4.97 -15.63
N TRP A 156 -7.73 4.55 -15.77
CA TRP A 156 -8.09 3.15 -15.89
C TRP A 156 -7.71 2.57 -17.25
N ARG A 157 -7.28 1.30 -17.25
CA ARG A 157 -7.06 0.44 -18.41
C ARG A 157 -7.59 -0.95 -18.09
N GLU A 158 -7.80 -1.79 -19.09
CA GLU A 158 -8.23 -3.17 -18.85
C GLU A 158 -7.26 -3.89 -17.88
N GLY A 159 -7.81 -4.53 -16.85
CA GLY A 159 -7.04 -5.17 -15.77
C GLY A 159 -6.37 -4.25 -14.74
N ARG A 160 -6.35 -2.93 -14.99
CA ARG A 160 -5.73 -1.90 -14.15
C ARG A 160 -6.69 -1.46 -13.03
N ALA A 161 -7.05 -2.38 -12.13
CA ALA A 161 -7.71 -2.04 -10.88
C ALA A 161 -6.65 -1.86 -9.78
N THR A 162 -6.76 -2.55 -8.65
CA THR A 162 -5.78 -2.44 -7.55
C THR A 162 -4.43 -3.11 -7.85
N HIS A 163 -4.35 -3.98 -8.85
CA HIS A 163 -3.08 -4.65 -9.22
C HIS A 163 -2.04 -3.69 -9.80
N VAL A 164 -2.47 -2.58 -10.42
CA VAL A 164 -1.57 -1.59 -11.02
C VAL A 164 -0.57 -1.04 -10.03
N TRP A 165 -0.99 -0.81 -8.79
CA TRP A 165 -0.14 -0.23 -7.75
C TRP A 165 1.07 -1.13 -7.45
N ARG A 166 0.80 -2.40 -7.23
CA ARG A 166 1.84 -3.39 -7.00
C ARG A 166 2.76 -3.52 -8.21
N HIS A 167 2.22 -3.54 -9.43
CA HIS A 167 3.05 -3.55 -10.64
C HIS A 167 3.93 -2.31 -10.74
N THR A 168 3.41 -1.15 -10.36
CA THR A 168 4.14 0.13 -10.34
C THR A 168 5.31 0.08 -9.33
N VAL A 169 5.07 -0.43 -8.12
CA VAL A 169 6.14 -0.65 -7.12
C VAL A 169 7.18 -1.65 -7.62
N VAL A 170 6.75 -2.80 -8.14
CA VAL A 170 7.66 -3.84 -8.66
C VAL A 170 8.49 -3.31 -9.84
N ALA A 171 7.87 -2.58 -10.76
CA ALA A 171 8.56 -1.96 -11.89
C ALA A 171 9.56 -0.90 -11.42
N GLY A 172 9.18 -0.03 -10.48
CA GLY A 172 10.07 0.99 -9.92
C GLY A 172 11.29 0.39 -9.22
N LEU A 173 11.10 -0.62 -8.37
CA LEU A 173 12.21 -1.31 -7.70
C LEU A 173 13.14 -2.01 -8.70
N ARG A 174 12.58 -2.75 -9.67
CA ARG A 174 13.38 -3.43 -10.71
C ARG A 174 14.13 -2.44 -11.60
N GLY A 175 13.50 -1.34 -11.98
CA GLY A 175 14.10 -0.26 -12.76
C GLY A 175 15.29 0.40 -12.04
N ASN A 176 15.29 0.39 -10.71
CA ASN A 176 16.38 0.89 -9.86
C ASN A 176 17.36 -0.23 -9.42
N GLY A 177 17.40 -1.35 -10.14
CA GLY A 177 18.40 -2.41 -9.93
C GLY A 177 18.24 -3.22 -8.64
N VAL A 178 17.03 -3.22 -8.04
CA VAL A 178 16.75 -4.10 -6.89
C VAL A 178 16.63 -5.54 -7.38
N ALA A 179 17.37 -6.45 -6.73
CA ALA A 179 17.38 -7.86 -7.06
C ALA A 179 15.95 -8.46 -7.00
N VAL A 180 15.65 -9.40 -7.89
CA VAL A 180 14.31 -9.98 -8.03
C VAL A 180 13.86 -10.64 -6.73
N GLU A 181 14.81 -11.21 -6.00
CA GLU A 181 14.60 -11.88 -4.73
C GLU A 181 14.20 -10.90 -3.63
N ASP A 182 14.85 -9.74 -3.57
CA ASP A 182 14.52 -8.67 -2.62
C ASP A 182 13.16 -8.05 -2.92
N VAL A 183 12.84 -7.84 -4.21
CA VAL A 183 11.50 -7.40 -4.62
C VAL A 183 10.44 -8.41 -4.19
N ALA A 184 10.67 -9.70 -4.44
CA ALA A 184 9.74 -10.75 -4.07
C ALA A 184 9.57 -10.89 -2.55
N ALA A 185 10.64 -10.70 -1.77
CA ALA A 185 10.59 -10.68 -0.30
C ALA A 185 9.79 -9.48 0.23
N LEU A 186 9.87 -8.32 -0.43
CA LEU A 186 9.10 -7.12 -0.07
C LEU A 186 7.60 -7.28 -0.38
N VAL A 187 7.28 -7.74 -1.60
CA VAL A 187 5.89 -7.79 -2.04
C VAL A 187 5.20 -9.13 -1.75
N GLY A 188 5.93 -10.16 -1.31
CA GLY A 188 5.40 -11.51 -1.05
C GLY A 188 5.01 -12.22 -2.33
N HIS A 189 5.91 -12.28 -3.32
CA HIS A 189 5.70 -12.97 -4.60
C HIS A 189 6.28 -14.39 -4.53
N THR A 190 5.47 -15.42 -4.81
CA THR A 190 5.97 -16.75 -5.19
C THR A 190 6.09 -16.74 -6.70
N GLY A 191 7.31 -16.71 -7.26
CA GLY A 191 7.49 -16.61 -8.71
C GLY A 191 6.77 -17.72 -9.49
N SER A 192 6.74 -17.62 -10.81
CA SER A 192 6.34 -18.74 -11.69
C SER A 192 7.26 -19.95 -11.44
N VAL A 193 6.83 -21.15 -11.85
CA VAL A 193 7.51 -22.44 -11.55
C VAL A 193 9.03 -22.45 -11.84
N GLY A 194 9.52 -21.65 -12.80
CA GLY A 194 10.96 -21.47 -13.05
C GLY A 194 11.69 -20.55 -12.06
N ASP A 195 11.04 -19.50 -11.57
CA ASP A 195 11.58 -18.63 -10.51
C ASP A 195 11.61 -19.40 -9.17
N LEU A 196 10.56 -20.16 -8.84
CA LEU A 196 10.44 -20.90 -7.57
C LEU A 196 11.60 -21.87 -7.31
N ALA A 197 12.13 -22.52 -8.35
CA ALA A 197 13.26 -23.45 -8.22
C ALA A 197 14.56 -22.73 -7.86
N LEU A 198 14.79 -21.53 -8.41
CA LEU A 198 15.91 -20.68 -8.05
C LEU A 198 15.68 -20.08 -6.65
N PHE A 199 14.50 -19.50 -6.40
CA PHE A 199 14.09 -18.89 -5.13
C PHE A 199 14.21 -19.84 -3.92
N GLY A 200 13.76 -21.09 -4.05
CA GLY A 200 13.88 -22.10 -3.01
C GLY A 200 15.33 -22.54 -2.74
N GLN A 201 16.22 -22.45 -3.74
CA GLN A 201 17.65 -22.73 -3.60
C GLN A 201 18.43 -21.50 -3.08
N THR A 202 18.11 -20.27 -3.50
CA THR A 202 18.83 -19.06 -3.05
C THR A 202 18.52 -18.73 -1.58
N ILE A 203 17.30 -19.01 -1.09
CA ILE A 203 16.97 -18.88 0.34
C ILE A 203 17.80 -19.83 1.21
N LYS A 204 18.22 -20.99 0.68
CA LYS A 204 19.11 -21.92 1.40
C LYS A 204 20.54 -21.36 1.61
N TYR A 205 20.98 -20.41 0.79
CA TYR A 205 22.35 -19.88 0.84
C TYR A 205 22.43 -18.40 1.28
N GLY A 206 21.33 -17.63 1.21
CA GLY A 206 21.33 -16.15 1.39
C GLY A 206 20.94 -15.61 2.77
N GLY A 207 20.65 -16.47 3.76
CA GLY A 207 20.14 -16.07 5.08
C GLY A 207 18.69 -15.56 5.05
N ALA A 208 18.08 -15.38 6.23
CA ALA A 208 16.75 -14.77 6.33
C ALA A 208 16.78 -13.33 5.80
N TYR A 209 15.79 -12.91 5.00
CA TYR A 209 15.68 -11.51 4.56
C TYR A 209 15.38 -10.61 5.76
N SER A 210 16.44 -10.00 6.31
CA SER A 210 16.33 -9.09 7.44
C SER A 210 15.47 -7.87 7.08
N LEU A 211 14.88 -7.24 8.10
CA LEU A 211 14.09 -6.02 7.91
C LEU A 211 14.94 -4.87 7.33
N GLU A 212 16.21 -4.80 7.71
CA GLU A 212 17.19 -3.83 7.22
C GLU A 212 17.44 -4.02 5.73
N ARG A 213 17.69 -5.25 5.28
CA ARG A 213 17.89 -5.54 3.86
C ARG A 213 16.65 -5.17 3.03
N LYS A 214 15.46 -5.51 3.53
CA LYS A 214 14.19 -5.12 2.89
C LYS A 214 14.02 -3.60 2.86
N ARG A 215 14.38 -2.89 3.94
CA ARG A 215 14.31 -1.43 4.01
C ARG A 215 15.24 -0.83 2.95
N ASP A 216 16.48 -1.30 2.88
CA ASP A 216 17.48 -0.77 1.94
C ASP A 216 17.06 -1.00 0.48
N ALA A 217 16.44 -2.15 0.19
CA ALA A 217 15.80 -2.40 -1.09
C ALA A 217 14.62 -1.45 -1.35
N LEU A 218 13.75 -1.23 -0.36
CA LEU A 218 12.59 -0.35 -0.47
C LEU A 218 12.97 1.11 -0.68
N LEU A 219 14.07 1.58 -0.07
CA LEU A 219 14.58 2.95 -0.23
C LEU A 219 15.07 3.26 -1.65
N LYS A 220 15.29 2.24 -2.49
CA LYS A 220 15.58 2.40 -3.92
C LYS A 220 14.31 2.61 -4.77
N LEU A 221 13.13 2.63 -4.16
CA LEU A 221 11.89 2.93 -4.87
C LEU A 221 11.85 4.42 -5.23
N ASP A 222 12.10 4.71 -6.50
CA ASP A 222 11.97 6.06 -7.04
C ASP A 222 10.92 6.10 -8.16
N TYR A 223 10.04 7.11 -8.07
CA TYR A 223 9.03 7.43 -9.09
C TYR A 223 9.42 8.65 -9.94
N SER A 224 10.57 9.25 -9.64
CA SER A 224 11.02 10.55 -10.16
C SER A 224 10.02 11.67 -9.87
N LEU A 225 9.38 11.61 -8.70
CA LEU A 225 8.38 12.57 -8.23
C LEU A 225 8.64 12.97 -6.78
N PRO A 226 8.45 14.26 -6.42
CA PRO A 226 8.55 14.72 -5.04
C PRO A 226 7.30 14.32 -4.25
N LEU A 227 7.20 13.02 -3.91
CA LEU A 227 5.97 12.42 -3.39
C LEU A 227 5.43 13.12 -2.14
N VAL A 228 6.29 13.47 -1.17
CA VAL A 228 5.84 14.11 0.07
C VAL A 228 5.20 15.46 -0.24
N GLN A 229 5.78 16.24 -1.14
CA GLN A 229 5.26 17.55 -1.55
C GLN A 229 3.93 17.41 -2.29
N LEU A 230 3.85 16.49 -3.26
CA LEU A 230 2.62 16.21 -4.03
C LEU A 230 1.48 15.65 -3.14
N LEU A 231 1.82 15.02 -2.02
CA LEU A 231 0.88 14.50 -1.03
C LEU A 231 0.54 15.53 0.08
N GLY A 232 0.82 16.81 -0.14
CA GLY A 232 0.45 17.89 0.78
C GLY A 232 1.45 18.13 1.91
N GLY A 233 2.70 17.66 1.78
CA GLY A 233 3.79 17.95 2.71
C GLY A 233 3.80 17.12 4.00
N ALA A 234 4.64 17.51 4.95
CA ALA A 234 4.72 16.87 6.26
C ALA A 234 3.38 16.92 7.00
N TYR A 235 3.15 15.98 7.90
CA TYR A 235 1.90 15.92 8.66
C TYR A 235 1.68 17.14 9.55
N ASP A 236 0.55 17.84 9.36
CA ASP A 236 0.00 18.85 10.26
C ASP A 236 -1.35 18.37 10.81
N ALA A 237 -1.47 18.27 12.14
CA ALA A 237 -2.69 17.78 12.79
C ALA A 237 -3.92 18.68 12.58
N LYS A 238 -3.75 20.00 12.39
CA LYS A 238 -4.85 20.94 12.14
C LYS A 238 -5.40 20.82 10.72
N LEU A 239 -4.51 20.56 9.75
CA LEU A 239 -4.89 20.44 8.34
C LEU A 239 -5.35 19.02 8.01
N HIS A 240 -4.60 18.01 8.47
CA HIS A 240 -4.77 16.63 8.07
C HIS A 240 -5.59 15.81 9.06
N GLY A 241 -5.70 16.26 10.32
CA GLY A 241 -6.47 15.60 11.36
C GLY A 241 -7.93 16.05 11.38
N LYS A 242 -8.86 15.12 11.12
CA LYS A 242 -10.27 15.20 11.56
C LYS A 242 -10.77 13.79 11.92
#